data_AF-A0AAN5C676-F1
#
_entry.id   AF-A0AAN5C676-F1
#
_cell.length_a   1.000
_cell.length_b   1.000
_cell.length_c   1.000
_cell.angle_alpha   90.00
_cell.angle_beta   90.00
_cell.angle_gamma   90.00
#
_symmetry.space_group_name_H-M   'P 1'
#
loop_
_entity.id
_entity.type
_entity.pdbx_description
1 polymer ?
#
loop_
_entity_poly.entity_id
_entity_poly.type
_entity_poly.pdbx_seq_one_letter_code
_entity_poly.pdbx_strand_id
1 'polypeptide(L)'
;KDHRINNIAKVSFEDSIGEVPARQWYLCDKMTDKFYRTPNNLEERNSFLKRIIRLRPIDDNRIAKLINNGRCAYFCHSHLATRKMS
;
A
#
# COMPACT_ATOMS: atom_id res chain seq x y z
N LYS A 1 -5.16 28.03 18.56
CA LYS A 1 -6.26 27.62 17.66
C LYS A 1 -5.67 26.72 16.60
N ASP A 2 -5.74 25.43 16.87
CA ASP A 2 -5.19 24.33 16.08
C ASP A 2 -5.87 24.19 14.72
N HIS A 3 -5.07 24.24 13.66
CA HIS A 3 -5.44 23.69 12.36
C HIS A 3 -4.41 22.63 11.97
N ARG A 4 -4.52 21.44 12.57
CA ARG A 4 -3.88 20.22 12.06
C ARG A 4 -4.73 19.71 10.90
N ILE A 5 -4.34 20.05 9.67
CA ILE A 5 -4.90 19.44 8.46
C ILE A 5 -4.05 18.22 8.10
N ASN A 6 -4.76 17.11 7.93
CA ASN A 6 -4.30 15.78 7.55
C ASN A 6 -3.36 15.81 6.33
N ASN A 7 -2.06 15.56 6.57
CA ASN A 7 -1.14 15.25 5.50
C ASN A 7 -1.05 13.72 5.38
N ILE A 8 -2.01 13.13 4.66
CA ILE A 8 -1.85 11.78 4.12
C ILE A 8 -0.50 11.78 3.40
N ALA A 9 0.42 10.93 3.84
CA ALA A 9 1.78 10.81 3.33
C ALA A 9 1.81 10.58 1.81
N LYS A 10 1.66 11.65 1.03
CA LYS A 10 2.36 11.82 -0.23
C LYS A 10 3.81 11.95 0.17
N VAL A 11 4.51 10.83 0.20
CA VAL A 11 5.96 10.85 0.11
C VAL A 11 6.25 11.35 -1.31
N SER A 12 6.28 12.68 -1.48
CA SER A 12 6.86 13.32 -2.65
C SER A 12 8.35 13.01 -2.60
N PHE A 13 8.76 12.00 -3.35
CA PHE A 13 10.15 11.73 -3.66
C PHE A 13 10.59 12.77 -4.70
N GLU A 14 10.84 13.99 -4.26
CA GLU A 14 11.67 14.94 -4.99
C GLU A 14 13.10 14.74 -4.46
N ASP A 15 14.07 14.71 -5.38
CA ASP A 15 15.51 14.58 -5.14
C ASP A 15 16.08 13.17 -4.90
N SER A 16 16.04 12.32 -5.93
CA SER A 16 17.18 11.48 -6.37
C SER A 16 16.76 10.65 -7.57
N ILE A 17 17.41 10.81 -8.72
CA ILE A 17 17.33 9.88 -9.86
C ILE A 17 18.10 8.61 -9.47
N GLY A 18 17.57 7.88 -8.50
CA GLY A 18 17.94 6.51 -8.20
C GLY A 18 16.79 5.65 -8.69
N GLU A 19 17.03 4.84 -9.71
CA GLU A 19 16.06 3.89 -10.23
C GLU A 19 15.53 3.05 -9.05
N VAL A 20 14.26 3.22 -8.69
CA VAL A 20 13.68 2.44 -7.60
C VAL A 20 13.65 0.98 -8.07
N PRO A 21 14.35 0.05 -7.40
CA PRO A 21 14.44 -1.31 -7.90
C PRO A 21 13.04 -1.91 -7.96
N ALA A 22 12.74 -2.60 -9.07
CA ALA A 22 11.47 -3.27 -9.24
C ALA A 22 11.20 -4.19 -8.03
N ARG A 23 9.98 -4.10 -7.49
CA ARG A 23 9.50 -4.92 -6.37
C ARG A 23 8.36 -5.80 -6.82
N GLN A 24 8.26 -6.97 -6.20
CA GLN A 24 7.14 -7.87 -6.43
C GLN A 24 5.91 -7.39 -5.66
N TRP A 25 4.78 -7.28 -6.34
CA TRP A 25 3.48 -7.05 -5.71
C TRP A 25 3.03 -8.25 -4.90
N TYR A 26 2.62 -7.99 -3.65
CA TYR A 26 2.30 -9.02 -2.66
C TYR A 26 1.09 -9.91 -3.01
N LEU A 27 0.11 -9.37 -3.75
CA LEU A 27 -1.10 -10.10 -4.15
C LEU A 27 -1.06 -10.59 -5.59
N CYS A 28 -0.45 -9.81 -6.49
CA CYS A 28 -0.41 -10.12 -7.91
C CYS A 28 0.79 -10.98 -8.32
N ASP A 29 1.81 -11.08 -7.46
CA ASP A 29 3.08 -11.77 -7.71
C ASP A 29 3.85 -11.26 -8.96
N LYS A 30 3.59 -10.01 -9.39
CA LYS A 30 4.25 -9.34 -10.54
C LYS A 30 5.33 -8.35 -10.09
N MET A 31 6.43 -8.27 -10.83
CA MET A 31 7.51 -7.28 -10.61
C MET A 31 7.16 -5.94 -11.24
N THR A 32 7.41 -4.83 -10.53
CA THR A 32 7.23 -3.48 -11.06
C THR A 32 8.00 -2.43 -10.24
N ASP A 33 8.34 -1.33 -10.89
CA ASP A 33 8.82 -0.07 -10.32
C ASP A 33 7.70 0.80 -9.72
N LYS A 34 6.43 0.56 -10.09
CA LYS A 34 5.26 1.33 -9.68
C LYS A 34 4.45 0.60 -8.62
N PHE A 35 4.68 0.95 -7.37
CA PHE A 35 4.02 0.30 -6.24
C PHE A 35 3.67 1.27 -5.11
N TYR A 36 2.73 0.85 -4.28
CA TYR A 36 2.44 1.46 -2.99
C TYR A 36 3.00 0.58 -1.89
N ARG A 37 3.72 1.20 -0.95
CA ARG A 37 4.30 0.52 0.19
C ARG A 37 3.36 0.61 1.39
N THR A 38 3.31 -0.43 2.21
CA THR A 38 2.67 -0.35 3.53
C THR A 38 3.33 0.74 4.39
N PRO A 39 2.56 1.63 5.04
CA PRO A 39 3.07 2.57 6.03
C PRO A 39 3.81 1.86 7.18
N ASN A 40 4.78 2.56 7.79
CA ASN A 40 5.50 2.07 8.97
C ASN A 40 4.69 2.27 10.25
N ASN A 41 3.86 3.32 10.32
CA ASN A 41 2.97 3.56 11.44
C ASN A 41 1.87 2.47 11.48
N LEU A 42 1.64 1.88 12.67
CA LEU A 42 0.72 0.76 12.84
C LEU A 42 -0.74 1.10 12.50
N GLU A 43 -1.20 2.28 12.90
CA GLU A 43 -2.58 2.73 12.67
C GLU A 43 -2.82 3.00 11.18
N GLU A 44 -1.89 3.72 10.54
CA GLU A 44 -1.94 3.98 9.11
C GLU A 44 -1.82 2.68 8.30
N ARG A 45 -0.96 1.75 8.74
CA ARG A 45 -0.80 0.44 8.13
C ARG A 45 -2.10 -0.35 8.18
N ASN A 46 -2.75 -0.41 9.34
CA ASN A 46 -4.02 -1.12 9.48
C ASN A 46 -5.11 -0.49 8.61
N SER A 47 -5.17 0.83 8.57
CA SER A 47 -6.11 1.57 7.71
C SER A 47 -5.83 1.33 6.23
N PHE A 48 -4.55 1.32 5.83
CA PHE A 48 -4.11 1.01 4.47
C PHE A 48 -4.50 -0.42 4.08
N LEU A 49 -4.19 -1.42 4.91
CA LEU A 49 -4.49 -2.83 4.63
C LEU A 49 -6.00 -3.14 4.62
N LYS A 50 -6.81 -2.37 5.35
CA LYS A 50 -8.28 -2.43 5.28
C LYS A 50 -8.84 -1.90 3.95
N ARG A 51 -8.14 -0.95 3.31
CA ARG A 51 -8.55 -0.35 2.02
C ARG A 51 -8.11 -1.16 0.80
N ILE A 52 -7.24 -2.16 0.99
CA ILE A 52 -6.83 -3.05 -0.09
C ILE A 52 -8.03 -3.86 -0.56
N ILE A 53 -8.37 -3.69 -1.84
CA ILE A 53 -9.34 -4.51 -2.56
C ILE A 53 -8.80 -5.93 -2.63
N ARG A 54 -9.67 -6.92 -2.39
CA ARG A 54 -9.32 -8.33 -2.38
C ARG A 54 -10.18 -9.00 -3.45
N LEU A 55 -9.54 -9.49 -4.49
CA LEU A 55 -10.25 -10.02 -5.65
C LEU A 55 -10.50 -11.53 -5.52
N ARG A 56 -9.68 -12.21 -4.71
CA ARG A 56 -9.75 -13.66 -4.49
C ARG A 56 -9.81 -13.97 -3.00
N PRO A 57 -10.46 -15.07 -2.58
CA PRO A 57 -10.47 -15.50 -1.18
C PRO A 57 -9.08 -15.73 -0.57
N ILE A 58 -8.10 -16.12 -1.39
CA ILE A 58 -6.71 -16.27 -0.94
C ILE A 58 -6.07 -14.93 -0.54
N ASP A 59 -6.53 -13.82 -1.10
CA ASP A 59 -6.01 -12.49 -0.79
C ASP A 59 -6.38 -12.09 0.65
N ASP A 60 -7.55 -12.49 1.16
CA ASP A 60 -7.94 -12.30 2.56
C ASP A 60 -6.95 -12.96 3.52
N ASN A 61 -6.58 -14.21 3.25
CA ASN A 61 -5.62 -14.94 4.07
C ASN A 61 -4.22 -14.30 4.00
N ARG A 62 -3.79 -13.87 2.81
CA ARG A 62 -2.52 -13.14 2.63
C ARG A 62 -2.51 -11.84 3.43
N ILE A 63 -3.59 -11.04 3.38
CA ILE A 63 -3.69 -9.79 4.14
C ILE A 63 -3.74 -10.04 5.65
N ALA A 64 -4.50 -11.03 6.12
CA ALA A 64 -4.56 -11.39 7.53
C ALA A 64 -3.17 -11.77 8.08
N LYS A 65 -2.41 -12.58 7.33
CA LYS A 65 -1.02 -12.90 7.67
C LYS A 65 -0.13 -11.66 7.69
N LEU A 66 -0.30 -10.74 6.75
CA LEU A 66 0.47 -9.51 6.65
C LEU A 66 0.17 -8.53 7.80
N ILE A 67 -1.07 -8.47 8.28
CA ILE A 67 -1.44 -7.69 9.46
C ILE A 67 -0.69 -8.24 10.68
N ASN A 68 -0.72 -9.56 10.88
CA ASN A 68 -0.13 -10.20 12.05
C ASN A 68 1.41 -10.18 12.07
N ASN A 69 2.06 -10.19 10.90
CA ASN A 69 3.53 -10.29 10.84
C ASN A 69 4.25 -8.93 10.81
N GLY A 70 3.54 -7.81 10.65
CA GLY A 70 4.13 -6.46 10.60
C GLY A 70 5.09 -6.20 9.42
N ARG A 71 5.24 -7.13 8.47
CA ARG A 71 6.24 -7.03 7.39
C ARG A 71 5.88 -5.95 6.38
N CYS A 72 6.89 -5.30 5.81
CA CYS A 72 6.66 -4.40 4.70
C CYS A 72 6.19 -5.19 3.46
N ALA A 73 5.17 -4.69 2.77
CA ALA A 73 4.68 -5.25 1.51
C ALA A 73 4.39 -4.16 0.48
N TYR A 74 4.38 -4.56 -0.78
CA TYR A 74 4.18 -3.69 -1.94
C TYR A 74 2.91 -4.08 -2.68
N PHE A 75 2.11 -3.08 -3.06
CA PHE A 75 0.80 -3.27 -3.66
C PHE A 75 0.68 -2.52 -4.98
N CYS A 76 -0.11 -3.09 -5.89
CA CYS A 76 -0.44 -2.43 -7.14
C CYS A 76 -1.48 -1.33 -6.94
N HIS A 77 -1.53 -0.40 -7.89
CA HIS A 77 -2.58 0.60 -7.93
C HIS A 77 -3.99 -0.02 -8.02
N SER A 78 -4.16 -1.11 -8.77
CA SER A 78 -5.46 -1.77 -8.97
C SER A 78 -6.08 -2.28 -7.67
N HIS A 79 -5.27 -2.63 -6.67
CA HIS A 79 -5.75 -3.06 -5.35
C HIS A 79 -6.05 -1.88 -4.40
N LEU A 80 -5.68 -0.65 -4.77
CA LEU A 80 -5.92 0.56 -3.97
C LEU A 80 -6.93 1.51 -4.60
N ALA A 81 -7.08 1.45 -5.92
CA ALA A 81 -8.08 2.19 -6.66
C ALA A 81 -9.46 1.66 -6.30
N THR A 82 -10.06 2.24 -5.25
CA THR A 82 -11.51 2.18 -5.03
C THR A 82 -12.15 2.49 -6.37
N ARG A 83 -12.92 1.55 -6.94
CA ARG A 83 -13.75 1.84 -8.14
C ARG A 83 -14.43 3.18 -7.87
N LYS A 84 -14.08 4.22 -8.63
CA LYS A 84 -15.00 5.34 -8.77
C LYS A 84 -16.24 4.70 -9.36
N MET A 85 -17.30 4.58 -8.56
CA MET A 85 -18.64 4.38 -9.12
C MET A 85 -18.84 5.60 -10.02
N SER A 86 -18.81 5.34 -11.33
CA SER A 86 -19.29 6.29 -12.33
C SER A 86 -20.81 6.30 -12.32
#